data_AF-A0AAN0SFS3-F1
#
_entry.id   AF-A0AAN0SFS3-F1
#
_cell.length_a   1.000
_cell.length_b   1.000
_cell.length_c   1.000
_cell.angle_alpha   90.00
_cell.angle_beta   90.00
_cell.angle_gamma   90.00
#
_symmetry.space_group_name_H-M   'P 1'
#
loop_
_entity.id
_entity.type
_entity.pdbx_description
1 polymer ?
#
loop_
_entity_poly.entity_id
_entity_poly.type
_entity_poly.pdbx_seq_one_letter_code
_entity_poly.pdbx_strand_id
1 'polypeptide(L)'
;MNKENFSERLKELREERQLSQEELADVLSNSHRAFSGVNQVMISQWERGKTTPSFVRRVGLASFFQVEYDFSVEEMSQVKSATKLMNRPFNSDVAYDYEITQVDTYNFSSLPEKELALIRSMHTKLYGFDFLDTTQRFGFSREGIVVICFRSEGLLVGHFAYTTEANMFLSLGASSIIIRRQIFDYLSKNLEDTFVSFPTIDPAMSQFLYDLYFEPCCHQHGFIFYRADIKKVIENPFSQTIQNRHDVYFKYIRYHDLKQKKKSVEFLIG
;
A
#
# COMPACT_ATOMS: atom_id res chain seq x y z
N MET A 1 -13.47 4.85 -16.26
CA MET A 1 -13.01 4.00 -17.38
C MET A 1 -13.70 2.65 -17.26
N ASN A 2 -14.10 2.00 -18.34
CA ASN A 2 -14.66 0.65 -18.31
C ASN A 2 -14.06 -0.21 -19.43
N LYS A 3 -14.59 -1.42 -19.62
CA LYS A 3 -14.08 -2.34 -20.63
C LYS A 3 -14.34 -1.83 -22.06
N GLU A 4 -15.48 -1.16 -22.27
CA GLU A 4 -15.97 -0.73 -23.57
C GLU A 4 -15.20 0.48 -24.11
N ASN A 5 -14.92 1.47 -23.26
CA ASN A 5 -14.16 2.67 -23.64
C ASN A 5 -12.66 2.59 -23.30
N PHE A 6 -12.17 1.41 -22.89
CA PHE A 6 -10.83 1.24 -22.36
C PHE A 6 -9.73 1.78 -23.29
N SER A 7 -9.80 1.43 -24.58
CA SER A 7 -8.78 1.76 -25.57
C SER A 7 -8.62 3.26 -25.78
N GLU A 8 -9.74 3.95 -25.95
CA GLU A 8 -9.78 5.40 -26.12
C GLU A 8 -9.32 6.10 -24.84
N ARG A 9 -9.86 5.69 -23.68
CA ARG A 9 -9.54 6.32 -22.41
C ARG A 9 -8.09 6.11 -21.98
N LEU A 10 -7.50 4.94 -22.27
CA LEU A 10 -6.08 4.68 -22.02
C LEU A 10 -5.20 5.68 -22.77
N LYS A 11 -5.49 5.91 -24.05
CA LYS A 11 -4.74 6.85 -24.89
C LYS A 11 -4.86 8.27 -24.36
N GLU A 12 -6.07 8.72 -24.06
CA GLU A 12 -6.33 10.05 -23.49
C GLU A 12 -5.56 10.26 -22.19
N LEU A 13 -5.65 9.32 -21.24
CA LEU A 13 -4.95 9.41 -19.96
C LEU A 13 -3.43 9.43 -20.10
N ARG A 14 -2.88 8.67 -21.05
CA ARG A 14 -1.45 8.70 -21.36
C ARG A 14 -1.03 10.09 -21.88
N GLU A 15 -1.81 10.65 -22.80
CA GLU A 15 -1.55 11.96 -23.42
C GLU A 15 -1.75 13.12 -22.43
N GLU A 16 -2.75 13.05 -21.55
CA GLU A 16 -2.95 13.97 -20.42
C GLU A 16 -1.72 14.01 -19.49
N ARG A 17 -1.05 12.86 -19.28
CA ARG A 17 0.22 12.75 -18.53
C ARG A 17 1.47 13.03 -19.35
N GLN A 18 1.32 13.39 -20.63
CA GLN A 18 2.43 13.70 -21.55
C GLN A 18 3.45 12.55 -21.70
N LEU A 19 2.99 11.30 -21.59
CA LEU A 19 3.84 10.13 -21.75
C LEU A 19 3.79 9.61 -23.19
N SER A 20 4.92 9.19 -23.73
CA SER A 20 4.96 8.33 -24.91
C SER A 20 4.48 6.91 -24.59
N GLN A 21 4.15 6.13 -25.61
CA GLN A 21 3.75 4.72 -25.43
C GLN A 21 4.87 3.86 -24.83
N GLU A 22 6.13 4.22 -25.12
CA GLU A 22 7.32 3.55 -24.60
C GLU A 22 7.52 3.90 -23.12
N GLU A 23 7.50 5.19 -22.77
CA GLU A 23 7.61 5.63 -21.38
C GLU A 23 6.49 5.05 -20.50
N LEU A 24 5.25 4.99 -20.99
CA LEU A 24 4.17 4.33 -20.25
C LEU A 24 4.46 2.84 -20.02
N ALA A 25 4.94 2.13 -21.05
CA ALA A 25 5.27 0.72 -20.92
C ALA A 25 6.39 0.49 -19.89
N ASP A 26 7.44 1.33 -19.95
CA ASP A 26 8.59 1.26 -19.04
C ASP A 26 8.18 1.54 -17.60
N VAL A 27 7.43 2.61 -17.36
CA VAL A 27 6.96 2.94 -16.01
C VAL A 27 6.08 1.81 -15.45
N LEU A 28 5.14 1.27 -16.23
CA LEU A 28 4.28 0.18 -15.78
C LEU A 28 5.08 -1.08 -15.46
N SER A 29 5.95 -1.50 -16.39
CA SER A 29 6.75 -2.72 -16.26
C SER A 29 7.69 -2.67 -15.06
N ASN A 30 8.31 -1.52 -14.80
CA ASN A 30 9.23 -1.32 -13.68
C ASN A 30 8.53 -1.03 -12.35
N SER A 31 7.26 -0.62 -12.36
CA SER A 31 6.53 -0.29 -11.12
C SER A 31 5.72 -1.44 -10.55
N HIS A 32 5.27 -2.41 -11.37
CA HIS A 32 4.42 -3.49 -10.87
C HIS A 32 4.45 -4.78 -11.73
N ARG A 33 4.66 -5.94 -11.11
CA ARG A 33 4.78 -7.28 -11.76
C ARG A 33 3.59 -7.67 -12.63
N ALA A 34 2.38 -7.19 -12.34
CA ALA A 34 1.22 -7.39 -13.24
C ALA A 34 1.48 -6.87 -14.67
N PHE A 35 2.37 -5.90 -14.84
CA PHE A 35 2.78 -5.31 -16.10
C PHE A 35 4.19 -5.72 -16.53
N SER A 36 4.81 -6.68 -15.84
CA SER A 36 6.08 -7.26 -16.29
C SER A 36 5.94 -7.78 -17.72
N GLY A 37 6.89 -7.36 -18.57
CA GLY A 37 6.93 -7.71 -20.00
C GLY A 37 5.97 -6.90 -20.88
N VAL A 38 5.26 -5.89 -20.35
CA VAL A 38 4.56 -4.91 -21.18
C VAL A 38 5.57 -4.05 -21.91
N ASN A 39 5.35 -3.83 -23.20
CA ASN A 39 6.21 -3.02 -24.06
C ASN A 39 5.38 -2.03 -24.89
N GLN A 40 6.05 -1.12 -25.58
CA GLN A 40 5.43 -0.08 -26.43
C GLN A 40 4.41 -0.66 -27.43
N VAL A 41 4.72 -1.80 -28.07
CA VAL A 41 3.84 -2.43 -29.07
C VAL A 41 2.53 -2.88 -28.44
N MET A 42 2.58 -3.43 -27.22
CA MET A 42 1.38 -3.83 -26.49
C MET A 42 0.51 -2.62 -26.13
N ILE A 43 1.11 -1.54 -25.62
CA ILE A 43 0.38 -0.28 -25.35
C ILE A 43 -0.29 0.23 -26.63
N SER A 44 0.44 0.26 -27.75
CA SER A 44 -0.10 0.66 -29.07
C SER A 44 -1.26 -0.22 -29.53
N GLN A 45 -1.24 -1.52 -29.25
CA GLN A 45 -2.35 -2.42 -29.59
C GLN A 45 -3.56 -2.19 -28.69
N TRP A 46 -3.35 -1.95 -27.40
CA TRP A 46 -4.42 -1.65 -26.44
C TRP A 46 -5.12 -0.34 -26.77
N GLU A 47 -4.37 0.72 -27.07
CA GLU A 47 -4.92 2.04 -27.44
C GLU A 47 -5.71 2.01 -28.77
N ARG A 48 -5.33 1.12 -29.70
CA ARG A 48 -6.06 0.92 -30.96
C ARG A 48 -7.21 -0.07 -30.86
N GLY A 49 -7.45 -0.65 -29.69
CA GLY A 49 -8.46 -1.70 -29.52
C GLY A 49 -8.18 -2.99 -30.28
N LYS A 50 -6.94 -3.20 -30.77
CA LYS A 50 -6.56 -4.44 -31.48
C LYS A 50 -6.52 -5.64 -30.54
N THR A 51 -6.15 -5.40 -29.29
CA THR A 51 -6.18 -6.40 -28.22
C THR A 51 -6.69 -5.75 -26.94
N THR A 52 -7.43 -6.51 -26.13
CA THR A 52 -7.88 -6.04 -24.82
C THR A 52 -6.97 -6.64 -23.75
N PRO A 53 -6.39 -5.84 -22.84
CA PRO A 53 -5.64 -6.39 -21.71
C PRO A 53 -6.54 -7.21 -20.78
N SER A 54 -5.95 -8.04 -19.93
CA SER A 54 -6.72 -8.80 -18.92
C SER A 54 -7.47 -7.88 -17.97
N PHE A 55 -8.53 -8.40 -17.31
CA PHE A 55 -9.29 -7.65 -16.31
C PHE A 55 -8.38 -7.03 -15.23
N VAL A 56 -7.46 -7.82 -14.67
CA VAL A 56 -6.45 -7.35 -13.70
C VAL A 56 -5.64 -6.16 -14.23
N ARG A 57 -5.20 -6.21 -15.50
CA ARG A 57 -4.41 -5.11 -16.10
C ARG A 57 -5.26 -3.87 -16.39
N ARG A 58 -6.53 -4.03 -16.76
CA ARG A 58 -7.46 -2.89 -16.93
C ARG A 58 -7.68 -2.14 -15.63
N VAL A 59 -7.99 -2.86 -14.55
CA VAL A 59 -8.14 -2.28 -13.21
C VAL A 59 -6.82 -1.69 -12.72
N GLY A 60 -5.69 -2.38 -12.96
CA GLY A 60 -4.37 -1.86 -12.64
C GLY A 60 -4.03 -0.57 -13.36
N LEU A 61 -4.41 -0.41 -14.62
CA LEU A 61 -4.23 0.84 -15.36
C LEU A 61 -5.12 1.96 -14.83
N ALA A 62 -6.38 1.67 -14.49
CA ALA A 62 -7.25 2.63 -13.80
C ALA A 62 -6.60 3.11 -12.50
N SER A 63 -6.07 2.15 -11.72
CA SER A 63 -5.36 2.39 -10.48
C SER A 63 -4.11 3.27 -10.71
N PHE A 64 -3.25 2.94 -11.68
CA PHE A 64 -2.07 3.73 -12.06
C PHE A 64 -2.42 5.18 -12.45
N PHE A 65 -3.50 5.34 -13.22
CA PHE A 65 -3.97 6.65 -13.65
C PHE A 65 -4.78 7.39 -12.57
N GLN A 66 -5.05 6.74 -11.43
CA GLN A 66 -5.88 7.25 -10.33
C GLN A 66 -7.27 7.66 -10.79
N VAL A 67 -7.87 6.85 -11.66
CA VAL A 67 -9.24 7.02 -12.14
C VAL A 67 -10.10 5.82 -11.75
N GLU A 68 -11.40 6.04 -11.64
CA GLU A 68 -12.34 4.97 -11.33
C GLU A 68 -12.48 3.98 -12.50
N TYR A 69 -12.55 2.70 -12.17
CA TYR A 69 -12.94 1.64 -13.09
C TYR A 69 -14.41 1.27 -12.84
N ASP A 70 -15.24 1.42 -13.87
CA ASP A 70 -16.64 1.02 -13.86
C ASP A 70 -16.76 -0.43 -14.36
N PHE A 71 -17.29 -1.28 -13.49
CA PHE A 71 -17.29 -2.73 -13.66
C PHE A 71 -18.55 -3.21 -14.37
N SER A 72 -18.39 -4.11 -15.36
CA SER A 72 -19.55 -4.82 -15.90
C SER A 72 -20.19 -5.75 -14.85
N VAL A 73 -21.41 -6.22 -15.11
CA VAL A 73 -22.12 -7.16 -14.23
C VAL A 73 -21.30 -8.44 -14.01
N GLU A 74 -20.64 -8.94 -15.06
CA GLU A 74 -19.77 -10.11 -14.99
C GLU A 74 -18.51 -9.84 -14.17
N GLU A 75 -17.87 -8.67 -14.34
CA GLU A 75 -16.69 -8.27 -13.59
C GLU A 75 -17.01 -8.09 -12.10
N MET A 76 -18.20 -7.58 -11.77
CA MET A 76 -18.65 -7.42 -10.37
C MET A 76 -18.70 -8.74 -9.59
N SER A 77 -18.90 -9.89 -10.25
CA SER A 77 -18.82 -11.20 -9.59
C SER A 77 -17.40 -11.52 -9.07
N GLN A 78 -16.38 -11.13 -9.85
CA GLN A 78 -14.98 -11.28 -9.49
C GLN A 78 -14.59 -10.27 -8.41
N VAL A 79 -15.04 -9.02 -8.53
CA VAL A 79 -14.85 -7.98 -7.50
C VAL A 79 -15.41 -8.44 -6.16
N LYS A 80 -16.66 -8.92 -6.12
CA LYS A 80 -17.29 -9.44 -4.89
C LYS A 80 -16.51 -10.60 -4.25
N SER A 81 -15.84 -11.42 -5.06
CA SER A 81 -15.03 -12.52 -4.55
C SER A 81 -13.70 -12.02 -3.97
N ALA A 82 -13.07 -11.05 -4.65
CA ALA A 82 -11.86 -10.38 -4.17
C ALA A 82 -12.09 -9.54 -2.91
N THR A 83 -13.23 -8.84 -2.80
CA THR A 83 -13.53 -7.99 -1.64
C THR A 83 -13.78 -8.76 -0.35
N LYS A 84 -14.16 -10.05 -0.43
CA LYS A 84 -14.21 -10.92 0.75
C LYS A 84 -12.84 -11.09 1.43
N LEU A 85 -11.75 -10.84 0.71
CA LEU A 85 -10.39 -10.87 1.25
C LEU A 85 -9.99 -9.54 1.91
N MET A 86 -10.84 -8.50 1.83
CA MET A 86 -10.66 -7.25 2.56
C MET A 86 -10.98 -7.49 4.05
N ASN A 87 -10.08 -8.16 4.75
CA ASN A 87 -10.33 -8.59 6.13
C ASN A 87 -10.34 -7.43 7.14
N ARG A 88 -9.95 -6.20 6.76
CA ARG A 88 -9.87 -5.07 7.69
C ARG A 88 -10.29 -3.76 7.01
N PRO A 89 -11.22 -2.99 7.60
CA PRO A 89 -11.48 -1.64 7.13
C PRO A 89 -10.20 -0.81 7.27
N PHE A 90 -9.66 -0.37 6.13
CA PHE A 90 -8.55 0.57 6.06
C PHE A 90 -9.11 1.96 6.33
N ASN A 91 -8.84 2.49 7.54
CA ASN A 91 -9.21 3.84 7.98
C ASN A 91 -10.72 4.13 7.91
N SER A 92 -11.28 4.74 8.96
CA SER A 92 -12.64 5.27 8.88
C SER A 92 -12.65 6.51 8.00
N ASP A 93 -13.66 6.63 7.16
CA ASP A 93 -13.95 7.91 6.51
C ASP A 93 -14.44 8.86 7.61
N VAL A 94 -13.62 9.85 7.94
CA VAL A 94 -13.98 10.92 8.87
C VAL A 94 -14.60 12.05 8.06
N ALA A 95 -15.66 12.67 8.59
CA ALA A 95 -16.40 13.71 7.88
C ALA A 95 -15.58 14.98 7.61
N TYR A 96 -14.49 15.19 8.36
CA TYR A 96 -13.63 16.35 8.25
C TYR A 96 -12.22 15.96 7.83
N ASP A 97 -11.64 16.77 6.95
CA ASP A 97 -10.28 16.63 6.49
C ASP A 97 -9.35 17.31 7.51
N TYR A 98 -8.83 16.52 8.45
CA TYR A 98 -7.84 17.01 9.41
C TYR A 98 -6.47 17.22 8.76
N GLU A 99 -5.76 18.24 9.23
CA GLU A 99 -4.35 18.50 8.90
C GLU A 99 -3.46 18.19 10.10
N ILE A 100 -2.26 17.66 9.82
CA ILE A 100 -1.22 17.49 10.82
C ILE A 100 -0.62 18.87 11.12
N THR A 101 -0.91 19.40 12.30
CA THR A 101 -0.41 20.70 12.75
C THR A 101 0.85 20.57 13.62
N GLN A 102 1.09 19.40 14.21
CA GLN A 102 2.25 19.14 15.06
C GLN A 102 2.72 17.69 14.96
N VAL A 103 4.04 17.51 15.04
CA VAL A 103 4.70 16.21 15.07
C VAL A 103 5.61 16.13 16.28
N ASP A 104 5.37 15.15 17.15
CA ASP A 104 6.19 14.90 18.33
C ASP A 104 6.93 13.57 18.16
N THR A 105 8.21 13.54 18.52
CA THR A 105 9.01 12.30 18.48
C THR A 105 9.42 11.93 19.90
N TYR A 106 9.15 10.69 20.27
CA TYR A 106 9.46 10.13 21.58
C TYR A 106 10.35 8.90 21.43
N ASN A 107 11.29 8.74 22.36
CA ASN A 107 11.76 7.39 22.69
C ASN A 107 10.60 6.67 23.41
N PHE A 108 10.41 5.39 23.13
CA PHE A 108 9.31 4.62 23.73
C PHE A 108 9.32 4.66 25.27
N SER A 109 10.50 4.69 25.90
CA SER A 109 10.65 4.83 27.36
C SER A 109 10.08 6.13 27.93
N SER A 110 10.00 7.18 27.11
CA SER A 110 9.52 8.52 27.47
C SER A 110 8.13 8.84 26.92
N LEU A 111 7.50 7.90 26.22
CA LEU A 111 6.18 8.11 25.61
C LEU A 111 5.13 8.24 26.73
N PRO A 112 4.30 9.30 26.74
CA PRO A 112 3.33 9.46 27.80
C PRO A 112 2.26 8.34 27.76
N GLU A 113 1.78 7.93 28.94
CA GLU A 113 0.90 6.75 29.07
C GLU A 113 -0.41 6.86 28.29
N LYS A 114 -0.95 8.09 28.19
CA LYS A 114 -2.19 8.36 27.44
C LYS A 114 -2.00 8.07 25.95
N GLU A 115 -0.91 8.56 25.36
CA GLU A 115 -0.52 8.31 23.98
C GLU A 115 -0.27 6.82 23.74
N LEU A 116 0.46 6.16 24.64
CA LEU A 116 0.69 4.72 24.56
C LEU A 116 -0.63 3.92 24.53
N ALA A 117 -1.60 4.28 25.38
CA ALA A 117 -2.90 3.62 25.41
C ALA A 117 -3.67 3.76 24.08
N LEU A 118 -3.64 4.96 23.47
CA LEU A 118 -4.26 5.21 22.16
C LEU A 118 -3.56 4.42 21.05
N ILE A 119 -2.22 4.40 21.05
CA ILE A 119 -1.40 3.66 20.08
C ILE A 119 -1.68 2.16 20.17
N ARG A 120 -1.71 1.59 21.39
CA ARG A 120 -2.07 0.19 21.62
C ARG A 120 -3.47 -0.12 21.12
N SER A 121 -4.46 0.72 21.44
CA SER A 121 -5.84 0.54 20.97
C SER A 121 -5.93 0.53 19.45
N MET A 122 -5.29 1.49 18.78
CA MET A 122 -5.28 1.58 17.32
C MET A 122 -4.51 0.40 16.69
N HIS A 123 -3.36 0.03 17.25
CA HIS A 123 -2.57 -1.10 16.79
C HIS A 123 -3.36 -2.40 16.88
N THR A 124 -4.00 -2.70 18.02
CA THR A 124 -4.81 -3.92 18.16
C THR A 124 -5.96 -3.97 17.16
N LYS A 125 -6.62 -2.84 16.88
CA LYS A 125 -7.67 -2.77 15.86
C LYS A 125 -7.14 -3.04 14.45
N LEU A 126 -5.95 -2.51 14.11
CA LEU A 126 -5.37 -2.62 12.77
C LEU A 126 -4.65 -3.95 12.52
N TYR A 127 -3.95 -4.46 13.53
CA TYR A 127 -3.04 -5.61 13.41
C TYR A 127 -3.60 -6.89 14.05
N GLY A 128 -4.54 -6.78 14.99
CA GLY A 128 -5.26 -7.89 15.62
C GLY A 128 -4.59 -8.45 16.89
N PHE A 129 -3.52 -7.82 17.37
CA PHE A 129 -2.78 -8.18 18.59
C PHE A 129 -2.19 -6.93 19.23
N ASP A 130 -1.69 -7.04 20.46
CA ASP A 130 -1.16 -5.88 21.20
C ASP A 130 0.20 -5.41 20.66
N PHE A 131 0.42 -4.10 20.71
CA PHE A 131 1.67 -3.48 20.28
C PHE A 131 2.88 -3.96 21.11
N LEU A 132 2.72 -4.13 22.42
CA LEU A 132 3.81 -4.58 23.29
C LEU A 132 4.17 -6.04 23.01
N ASP A 133 3.16 -6.88 22.74
CA ASP A 133 3.40 -8.27 22.33
C ASP A 133 4.24 -8.34 21.06
N THR A 134 4.02 -7.41 20.13
CA THR A 134 4.83 -7.28 18.90
C THR A 134 6.29 -7.03 19.25
N THR A 135 6.55 -6.01 20.08
CA THR A 135 7.93 -5.65 20.47
C THR A 135 8.64 -6.80 21.20
N GLN A 136 7.91 -7.53 22.05
CA GLN A 136 8.45 -8.65 22.81
C GLN A 136 8.72 -9.88 21.92
N ARG A 137 7.81 -10.22 21.00
CA ARG A 137 7.95 -11.37 20.09
C ARG A 137 9.20 -11.26 19.21
N PHE A 138 9.56 -10.05 18.82
CA PHE A 138 10.77 -9.83 18.02
C PHE A 138 12.02 -9.51 18.86
N GLY A 139 11.90 -9.51 20.19
CA GLY A 139 13.03 -9.35 21.10
C GLY A 139 13.70 -7.96 21.07
N PHE A 140 12.99 -6.92 20.63
CA PHE A 140 13.56 -5.58 20.57
C PHE A 140 13.59 -4.91 21.94
N SER A 141 14.71 -4.25 22.26
CA SER A 141 14.79 -3.39 23.43
C SER A 141 13.83 -2.21 23.29
N ARG A 142 13.12 -1.88 24.37
CA ARG A 142 12.25 -0.70 24.43
C ARG A 142 13.04 0.60 24.23
N GLU A 143 14.33 0.61 24.56
CA GLU A 143 15.20 1.77 24.41
C GLU A 143 15.52 2.08 22.94
N GLY A 144 15.46 1.08 22.06
CA GLY A 144 15.69 1.23 20.62
C GLY A 144 14.44 1.58 19.82
N ILE A 145 13.30 1.84 20.47
CA ILE A 145 12.03 2.14 19.79
C ILE A 145 11.79 3.65 19.78
N VAL A 146 11.55 4.17 18.59
CA VAL A 146 11.13 5.56 18.36
C VAL A 146 9.66 5.57 17.93
N VAL A 147 8.90 6.48 18.52
CA VAL A 147 7.49 6.71 18.22
C VAL A 147 7.29 8.15 17.79
N ILE A 148 6.81 8.33 16.58
CA ILE A 148 6.43 9.62 16.02
C ILE A 148 4.91 9.75 16.13
N CYS A 149 4.45 10.75 16.87
CA CYS A 149 3.05 11.08 17.07
C CYS A 149 2.66 12.26 16.18
N PHE A 150 1.58 12.11 15.43
CA PHE A 150 1.06 13.15 14.53
C PHE A 150 -0.23 13.71 15.11
N ARG A 151 -0.29 15.04 15.23
CA ARG A 151 -1.41 15.74 15.89
C ARG A 151 -2.09 16.73 14.97
N SER A 152 -3.40 16.88 15.18
CA SER A 152 -4.23 17.93 14.62
C SER A 152 -4.86 18.69 15.78
N GLU A 153 -4.52 19.97 15.94
CA GLU A 153 -4.99 20.82 17.05
C GLU A 153 -4.84 20.15 18.44
N GLY A 154 -3.68 19.51 18.66
CA GLY A 154 -3.33 18.80 19.90
C GLY A 154 -3.88 17.38 20.04
N LEU A 155 -4.87 16.99 19.21
CA LEU A 155 -5.42 15.63 19.19
C LEU A 155 -4.50 14.68 18.42
N LEU A 156 -4.24 13.50 18.97
CA LEU A 156 -3.49 12.44 18.27
C LEU A 156 -4.33 11.90 17.10
N VAL A 157 -3.87 12.13 15.88
CA VAL A 157 -4.55 11.68 14.64
C VAL A 157 -3.81 10.56 13.93
N GLY A 158 -2.55 10.30 14.30
CA GLY A 158 -1.83 9.13 13.84
C GLY A 158 -0.50 8.93 14.55
N HIS A 159 0.15 7.81 14.25
CA HIS A 159 1.44 7.46 14.83
C HIS A 159 2.25 6.59 13.88
N PHE A 160 3.57 6.67 13.99
CA PHE A 160 4.52 5.76 13.36
C PHE A 160 5.53 5.28 14.40
N ALA A 161 5.66 3.96 14.58
CA ALA A 161 6.59 3.36 15.51
C ALA A 161 7.55 2.45 14.77
N TYR A 162 8.86 2.60 15.05
CA TYR A 162 9.91 1.80 14.44
C TYR A 162 11.08 1.60 15.40
N THR A 163 11.91 0.59 15.13
CA THR A 163 13.16 0.36 15.83
C THR A 163 14.32 1.02 15.08
N THR A 164 15.21 1.71 15.79
CA THR A 164 16.39 2.34 15.18
C THR A 164 17.50 1.33 14.93
N GLU A 165 17.65 0.31 15.79
CA GLU A 165 18.70 -0.71 15.68
C GLU A 165 18.52 -1.61 14.46
N ALA A 166 17.28 -2.03 14.19
CA ALA A 166 16.96 -2.95 13.10
C ALA A 166 16.25 -2.27 11.92
N ASN A 167 16.01 -0.96 12.00
CA ASN A 167 15.16 -0.21 11.07
C ASN A 167 13.85 -0.94 10.79
N MET A 168 13.20 -1.45 11.84
CA MET A 168 12.00 -2.27 11.69
C MET A 168 10.75 -1.47 12.02
N PHE A 169 9.79 -1.46 11.10
CA PHE A 169 8.45 -0.97 11.34
C PHE A 169 7.74 -1.82 12.37
N LEU A 170 7.16 -1.17 13.37
CA LEU A 170 6.34 -1.81 14.39
C LEU A 170 4.87 -1.46 14.23
N SER A 171 4.53 -0.22 13.92
CA SER A 171 3.14 0.21 13.77
C SER A 171 3.00 1.51 12.98
N LEU A 172 1.93 1.60 12.18
CA LEU A 172 1.40 2.85 11.63
C LEU A 172 -0.10 2.89 11.87
N GLY A 173 -0.55 3.94 12.55
CA GLY A 173 -1.96 4.24 12.71
C GLY A 173 -2.28 5.61 12.13
N ALA A 174 -3.45 5.73 11.50
CA ALA A 174 -3.98 6.99 11.04
C ALA A 174 -5.50 7.00 11.21
N SER A 175 -6.05 8.12 11.66
CA SER A 175 -7.49 8.31 11.82
C SER A 175 -8.24 8.33 10.49
N SER A 176 -7.56 8.77 9.42
CA SER A 176 -8.11 8.90 8.08
C SER A 176 -7.07 8.57 7.02
N ILE A 177 -7.54 8.36 5.79
CA ILE A 177 -6.66 8.19 4.63
C ILE A 177 -5.86 9.45 4.29
N ILE A 178 -6.44 10.64 4.53
CA ILE A 178 -5.78 11.93 4.32
C ILE A 178 -4.63 12.11 5.31
N ILE A 179 -4.87 11.83 6.61
CA ILE A 179 -3.82 11.85 7.62
C ILE A 179 -2.73 10.83 7.29
N ARG A 180 -3.11 9.63 6.85
CA ARG A 180 -2.13 8.60 6.46
C ARG A 180 -1.22 9.08 5.33
N ARG A 181 -1.77 9.77 4.33
CA ARG A 181 -0.98 10.37 3.25
C ARG A 181 -0.01 11.42 3.79
N GLN A 182 -0.48 12.35 4.62
CA GLN A 182 0.38 13.35 5.24
C GLN A 182 1.50 12.72 6.09
N ILE A 183 1.22 11.61 6.78
CA ILE A 183 2.24 10.83 7.49
C ILE A 183 3.27 10.27 6.51
N PHE A 184 2.86 9.61 5.43
CA PHE A 184 3.81 9.10 4.44
C PHE A 184 4.64 10.22 3.79
N ASP A 185 4.03 11.35 3.46
CA ASP A 185 4.74 12.53 2.93
C ASP A 185 5.74 13.10 3.94
N TYR A 186 5.43 13.05 5.23
CA TYR A 186 6.39 13.40 6.28
C TYR A 186 7.53 12.38 6.34
N LEU A 187 7.23 11.08 6.34
CA LEU A 187 8.22 10.02 6.45
C LEU A 187 9.18 10.02 5.25
N SER A 188 8.71 10.23 4.02
CA SER A 188 9.58 10.29 2.83
C SER A 188 10.59 11.44 2.88
N LYS A 189 10.20 12.56 3.49
CA LYS A 189 11.05 13.75 3.61
C LYS A 189 12.03 13.68 4.77
N ASN A 190 11.65 13.03 5.88
CA ASN A 190 12.38 13.09 7.15
C ASN A 190 13.10 11.79 7.53
N LEU A 191 12.78 10.65 6.92
CA LEU A 191 13.53 9.41 7.10
C LEU A 191 14.46 9.21 5.90
N GLU A 192 15.71 9.66 6.05
CA GLU A 192 16.76 9.41 5.06
C GLU A 192 17.18 7.93 5.08
N ASP A 193 17.26 7.32 3.90
CA ASP A 193 17.85 6.00 3.58
C ASP A 193 17.50 4.86 4.54
N THR A 194 16.34 4.96 5.20
CA THR A 194 15.90 3.99 6.18
C THR A 194 15.19 2.88 5.44
N PHE A 195 15.90 1.78 5.19
CA PHE A 195 15.26 0.53 4.80
C PHE A 195 14.39 0.06 5.94
N VAL A 196 13.07 0.15 5.77
CA VAL A 196 12.13 -0.28 6.79
C VAL A 196 11.73 -1.72 6.53
N SER A 197 11.97 -2.58 7.51
CA SER A 197 11.44 -3.94 7.51
C SER A 197 10.03 -3.93 8.10
N PHE A 198 9.00 -4.37 7.37
CA PHE A 198 7.62 -4.42 7.89
C PHE A 198 7.00 -5.82 7.76
N PRO A 199 6.26 -6.27 8.79
CA PRO A 199 5.50 -7.50 8.73
C PRO A 199 4.23 -7.31 7.89
N THR A 200 3.96 -8.22 6.96
CA THR A 200 2.70 -8.25 6.21
C THR A 200 1.75 -9.26 6.82
N ILE A 201 0.72 -8.77 7.51
CA ILE A 201 -0.34 -9.60 8.12
C ILE A 201 -1.46 -9.89 7.12
N ASP A 202 -1.72 -8.95 6.21
CA ASP A 202 -2.66 -9.11 5.09
C ASP A 202 -1.92 -9.80 3.92
N PRO A 203 -2.30 -11.04 3.54
CA PRO A 203 -1.70 -11.71 2.40
C PRO A 203 -1.82 -10.92 1.09
N ALA A 204 -2.88 -10.12 0.91
CA ALA A 204 -3.02 -9.26 -0.26
C ALA A 204 -2.02 -8.11 -0.23
N MET A 205 -1.68 -7.59 0.96
CA MET A 205 -0.61 -6.60 1.13
C MET A 205 0.76 -7.22 0.87
N SER A 206 1.02 -8.43 1.37
CA SER A 206 2.24 -9.19 1.03
C SER A 206 2.40 -9.33 -0.48
N GLN A 207 1.35 -9.78 -1.17
CA GLN A 207 1.36 -9.89 -2.62
C GLN A 207 1.57 -8.55 -3.32
N PHE A 208 0.97 -7.48 -2.82
CA PHE A 208 1.13 -6.15 -3.40
C PHE A 208 2.58 -5.69 -3.37
N LEU A 209 3.22 -5.77 -2.20
CA LEU A 209 4.60 -5.38 -2.01
C LEU A 209 5.55 -6.25 -2.82
N TYR A 210 5.28 -7.56 -2.85
CA TYR A 210 5.96 -8.44 -3.77
C TYR A 210 5.78 -7.92 -5.19
N ASP A 211 4.56 -7.66 -5.67
CA ASP A 211 4.32 -7.16 -7.01
C ASP A 211 5.00 -5.80 -7.30
N LEU A 212 5.32 -4.98 -6.30
CA LEU A 212 6.10 -3.73 -6.44
C LEU A 212 7.64 -3.94 -6.56
N TYR A 213 8.12 -5.17 -6.69
CA TYR A 213 9.57 -5.49 -6.73
C TYR A 213 10.30 -5.36 -5.40
N PHE A 214 9.56 -5.44 -4.29
CA PHE A 214 10.15 -5.72 -2.99
C PHE A 214 10.24 -7.22 -2.76
N GLU A 215 11.42 -7.69 -2.37
CA GLU A 215 11.61 -9.10 -2.02
C GLU A 215 11.34 -9.32 -0.52
N PRO A 216 10.78 -10.48 -0.15
CA PRO A 216 10.68 -10.88 1.25
C PRO A 216 12.09 -11.03 1.83
N CYS A 217 12.34 -10.46 3.01
CA CYS A 217 13.64 -10.54 3.65
C CYS A 217 13.75 -11.70 4.64
N CYS A 218 12.66 -12.06 5.32
CA CYS A 218 12.63 -13.20 6.23
C CYS A 218 11.19 -13.63 6.56
N HIS A 219 11.08 -14.86 7.09
CA HIS A 219 9.85 -15.38 7.68
C HIS A 219 10.08 -15.66 9.17
N GLN A 220 9.35 -14.97 10.04
CA GLN A 220 9.47 -15.12 11.49
C GLN A 220 8.10 -15.06 12.15
N HIS A 221 7.84 -15.95 13.10
CA HIS A 221 6.61 -15.98 13.89
C HIS A 221 5.30 -15.99 13.06
N GLY A 222 5.33 -16.59 11.87
CA GLY A 222 4.18 -16.63 10.95
C GLY A 222 3.96 -15.36 10.12
N PHE A 223 4.91 -14.42 10.15
CA PHE A 223 4.88 -13.21 9.33
C PHE A 223 5.95 -13.27 8.25
N ILE A 224 5.57 -12.85 7.04
CA ILE A 224 6.52 -12.52 5.97
C ILE A 224 6.92 -11.06 6.18
N PHE A 225 8.23 -10.81 6.24
CA PHE A 225 8.80 -9.49 6.30
C PHE A 225 9.27 -9.08 4.92
N TYR A 226 9.05 -7.81 4.59
CA TYR A 226 9.68 -7.16 3.45
C TYR A 226 10.56 -6.06 3.99
N ARG A 227 11.73 -5.89 3.38
CA ARG A 227 12.62 -4.77 3.63
C ARG A 227 12.57 -3.86 2.41
N ALA A 228 12.06 -2.64 2.59
CA ALA A 228 11.93 -1.69 1.49
C ALA A 228 12.42 -0.31 1.90
N ASP A 229 12.95 0.41 0.92
CA ASP A 229 13.15 1.85 1.03
C ASP A 229 11.78 2.54 1.01
N ILE A 230 11.46 3.28 2.08
CA ILE A 230 10.16 3.94 2.24
C ILE A 230 9.89 4.93 1.11
N LYS A 231 10.92 5.61 0.58
CA LYS A 231 10.77 6.53 -0.55
C LYS A 231 10.31 5.79 -1.79
N LYS A 232 10.94 4.66 -2.11
CA LYS A 232 10.52 3.82 -3.25
C LYS A 232 9.11 3.28 -3.11
N VAL A 233 8.70 2.92 -1.88
CA VAL A 233 7.31 2.50 -1.63
C VAL A 233 6.36 3.65 -1.93
N ILE A 234 6.64 4.85 -1.45
CA ILE A 234 5.77 6.02 -1.61
C ILE A 234 5.75 6.53 -3.05
N GLU A 235 6.90 6.64 -3.70
CA GLU A 235 7.04 7.16 -5.08
C GLU A 235 6.46 6.20 -6.12
N ASN A 236 6.26 4.93 -5.78
CA ASN A 236 5.65 3.98 -6.69
C ASN A 236 4.20 4.42 -7.04
N PRO A 237 3.87 4.58 -8.33
CA PRO A 237 2.55 5.06 -8.77
C PRO A 237 1.37 4.22 -8.25
N PHE A 238 1.56 2.91 -8.03
CA PHE A 238 0.51 2.03 -7.52
C PHE A 238 0.31 2.17 -6.01
N SER A 239 1.34 2.57 -5.27
CA SER A 239 1.20 2.85 -3.83
C SER A 239 0.40 4.12 -3.57
N GLN A 240 0.55 5.13 -4.43
CA GLN A 240 -0.20 6.38 -4.37
C GLN A 240 -1.72 6.14 -4.45
N THR A 241 -2.14 5.13 -5.21
CA THR A 241 -3.57 4.78 -5.34
C THR A 241 -4.16 4.25 -4.03
N ILE A 242 -3.39 3.43 -3.28
CA ILE A 242 -3.78 3.01 -1.92
C ILE A 242 -3.93 4.21 -0.99
N GLN A 243 -3.22 5.32 -1.26
CA GLN A 243 -3.21 6.53 -0.44
C GLN A 243 -4.28 7.56 -0.84
N ASN A 244 -4.79 7.53 -2.07
CA ASN A 244 -5.60 8.64 -2.63
C ASN A 244 -7.10 8.32 -2.79
N ARG A 245 -7.66 7.35 -2.06
CA ARG A 245 -9.09 6.94 -2.13
C ARG A 245 -9.57 6.39 -3.50
N HIS A 246 -8.71 6.26 -4.51
CA HIS A 246 -9.09 5.73 -5.81
C HIS A 246 -8.88 4.21 -5.88
N ASP A 247 -9.90 3.50 -6.37
CA ASP A 247 -9.98 2.05 -6.61
C ASP A 247 -9.07 1.14 -5.72
N VAL A 248 -9.58 0.83 -4.52
CA VAL A 248 -8.97 -0.12 -3.58
C VAL A 248 -8.96 -1.56 -4.08
N TYR A 249 -9.62 -1.87 -5.19
CA TYR A 249 -9.85 -3.25 -5.61
C TYR A 249 -8.65 -3.86 -6.31
N PHE A 250 -7.79 -3.08 -6.98
CA PHE A 250 -6.68 -3.63 -7.78
C PHE A 250 -5.83 -4.63 -6.99
N LYS A 251 -5.38 -4.25 -5.80
CA LYS A 251 -4.60 -5.12 -4.90
C LYS A 251 -5.31 -6.45 -4.64
N TYR A 252 -6.58 -6.40 -4.26
CA TYR A 252 -7.34 -7.59 -3.88
C TYR A 252 -7.70 -8.46 -5.09
N ILE A 253 -8.05 -7.85 -6.22
CA ILE A 253 -8.32 -8.55 -7.49
C ILE A 253 -7.06 -9.26 -7.96
N ARG A 254 -5.91 -8.58 -7.94
CA ARG A 254 -4.61 -9.15 -8.29
C ARG A 254 -4.24 -10.33 -7.40
N TYR A 255 -4.35 -10.16 -6.07
CA TYR A 255 -4.08 -11.23 -5.12
C TYR A 255 -5.01 -12.43 -5.33
N HIS A 256 -6.32 -12.19 -5.46
CA HIS A 256 -7.31 -13.23 -5.68
C HIS A 256 -7.04 -14.03 -6.98
N ASP A 257 -6.75 -13.35 -8.09
CA ASP A 257 -6.41 -13.97 -9.38
C ASP A 257 -5.16 -14.88 -9.26
N LEU A 258 -4.11 -14.40 -8.61
CA LEU A 258 -2.88 -15.18 -8.40
C LEU A 258 -3.10 -16.36 -7.45
N LYS A 259 -3.89 -16.16 -6.38
CA LYS A 259 -4.20 -17.20 -5.41
C LYS A 259 -4.93 -18.37 -6.05
N GLN A 260 -5.94 -18.10 -6.88
CA GLN A 260 -6.65 -19.14 -7.62
C GLN A 260 -5.73 -19.96 -8.54
N LYS A 261 -4.69 -19.32 -9.08
CA LYS A 261 -3.70 -19.95 -9.95
C LYS A 261 -2.55 -20.62 -9.20
N LYS A 262 -2.55 -20.58 -7.86
CA LYS A 262 -1.43 -20.99 -7.00
C LYS A 262 -0.10 -20.31 -7.36
N LYS A 263 -0.18 -19.03 -7.73
CA LYS A 263 0.96 -18.18 -8.11
C LYS A 263 1.15 -16.98 -7.18
N SER A 264 0.35 -16.87 -6.12
CA SER A 264 0.56 -15.84 -5.12
C SER A 264 1.83 -16.11 -4.32
N VAL A 265 2.38 -15.06 -3.75
CA VAL A 265 3.66 -15.03 -3.04
C VAL A 265 3.73 -16.03 -1.88
N GLU A 266 2.59 -16.30 -1.22
CA GLU A 266 2.46 -17.34 -0.19
C GLU A 266 2.80 -18.76 -0.68
N PHE A 267 2.72 -19.03 -1.99
CA PHE A 267 3.12 -20.30 -2.60
C PHE A 267 4.53 -20.29 -3.21
N LEU A 268 5.16 -19.12 -3.28
CA LEU A 268 6.51 -18.95 -3.84
C LEU A 268 7.59 -18.94 -2.76
N ILE A 269 7.24 -18.46 -1.56
CA ILE A 269 8.12 -18.40 -0.38
C ILE A 269 7.94 -19.63 0.53
N GLY A 270 6.89 -20.43 0.28
CA GLY A 270 6.56 -21.63 1.04
C GLY A 270 7.41 -22.85 0.69
#